data_AF-N1JEG4-F1
#
_entry.id   AF-N1JEG4-F1
#
_cell.length_a   1.000
_cell.length_b   1.000
_cell.length_c   1.000
_cell.angle_alpha   90.00
_cell.angle_beta   90.00
_cell.angle_gamma   90.00
#
_symmetry.space_group_name_H-M   'P 1'
#
loop_
_entity.id
_entity.type
_entity.pdbx_description
1 polymer ?
#
loop_
_entity_poly.entity_id
_entity_poly.type
_entity_poly.pdbx_seq_one_letter_code
_entity_poly.pdbx_strand_id
1 'polypeptide(L)'
;MTENTDEVRNLAKRLEATQDFQYYNPDNCMRTDYRRKKLPEHFKISYWKFQDKFYQNLGLPIYAYPLLMGKDEFNNDQIIVRGYNKFFHADEIAQTSWKETQAKTKGPYEISGIEDGCTILISALWDGTLLVVSKFPCNPPNDSTSPEEAGERWLEKQL
;
A
#
# COMPACT_ATOMS: atom_id res chain seq x y z
N MET A 1 -10.14 -13.64 7.07
CA MET A 1 -11.25 -13.15 6.24
C MET A 1 -10.78 -13.24 4.80
N THR A 2 -11.51 -13.94 3.93
CA THR A 2 -11.18 -14.00 2.51
C THR A 2 -11.52 -12.67 1.84
N GLU A 3 -10.78 -12.28 0.81
CA GLU A 3 -11.11 -11.08 0.04
C GLU A 3 -12.50 -11.24 -0.62
N ASN A 4 -13.33 -10.21 -0.50
CA ASN A 4 -14.60 -10.14 -1.20
C ASN A 4 -14.37 -9.55 -2.59
N THR A 5 -14.51 -10.38 -3.62
CA THR A 5 -14.25 -10.00 -5.02
C THR A 5 -15.07 -8.79 -5.47
N ASP A 6 -16.31 -8.63 -5.00
CA ASP A 6 -17.15 -7.48 -5.38
C ASP A 6 -16.67 -6.18 -4.75
N GLU A 7 -16.23 -6.23 -3.48
CA GLU A 7 -15.65 -5.08 -2.79
C GLU A 7 -14.32 -4.67 -3.42
N VAL A 8 -13.44 -5.63 -3.74
CA VAL A 8 -12.15 -5.35 -4.38
C VAL A 8 -12.35 -4.80 -5.79
N ARG A 9 -13.31 -5.33 -6.55
CA ARG A 9 -13.68 -4.78 -7.87
C ARG A 9 -14.22 -3.35 -7.75
N ASN A 10 -15.05 -3.07 -6.75
CA ASN A 10 -15.56 -1.72 -6.49
C ASN A 10 -14.44 -0.76 -6.06
N LEU A 11 -13.47 -1.22 -5.26
CA LEU A 11 -12.28 -0.47 -4.93
C LEU A 11 -11.46 -0.15 -6.19
N ALA A 12 -11.16 -1.15 -7.02
CA ALA A 12 -10.44 -0.98 -8.28
C ALA A 12 -11.13 0.06 -9.18
N LYS A 13 -12.46 -0.03 -9.36
CA LYS A 13 -13.23 0.99 -10.10
C LYS A 13 -13.09 2.39 -9.51
N ARG A 14 -13.15 2.53 -8.18
CA ARG A 14 -12.99 3.84 -7.51
C ARG A 14 -11.58 4.39 -7.65
N LEU A 15 -10.55 3.54 -7.62
CA LEU A 15 -9.16 3.92 -7.86
C LEU A 15 -8.96 4.36 -9.31
N GLU A 16 -9.44 3.59 -10.28
CA GLU A 16 -9.38 3.93 -11.70
C GLU A 16 -10.15 5.22 -12.02
N ALA A 17 -11.28 5.47 -11.36
CA ALA A 17 -12.01 6.74 -11.51
C ALA A 17 -11.20 7.97 -11.07
N THR A 18 -10.21 7.81 -10.18
CA THR A 18 -9.28 8.91 -9.84
C THR A 18 -8.31 9.25 -10.98
N GLN A 19 -8.19 8.37 -11.98
CA GLN A 19 -7.31 8.52 -13.14
C GLN A 19 -8.02 9.14 -14.37
N ASP A 20 -9.34 9.35 -14.32
CA ASP A 20 -10.14 9.83 -15.46
C ASP A 20 -9.84 11.29 -15.80
N PHE A 21 -9.30 11.55 -17.01
CA PHE A 21 -8.86 12.86 -17.51
C PHE A 21 -9.84 14.03 -17.35
N GLN A 22 -11.16 13.79 -17.29
CA GLN A 22 -12.15 14.86 -17.07
C GLN A 22 -12.18 15.36 -15.61
N TYR A 23 -11.78 14.51 -14.66
CA TYR A 23 -11.69 14.81 -13.23
C TYR A 23 -10.29 14.50 -12.67
N TYR A 24 -9.33 14.25 -13.57
CA TYR A 24 -7.99 13.82 -13.27
C TYR A 24 -7.27 14.99 -12.63
N ASN A 25 -7.17 14.92 -11.32
CA ASN A 25 -6.19 15.69 -10.61
C ASN A 25 -5.04 14.73 -10.27
N PRO A 26 -3.91 14.77 -11.01
CA PRO A 26 -2.72 13.98 -10.68
C PRO A 26 -2.19 14.29 -9.27
N ASP A 27 -2.64 15.41 -8.67
CA ASP A 27 -2.36 15.69 -7.27
C ASP A 27 -3.12 14.78 -6.29
N ASN A 28 -4.16 14.06 -6.71
CA ASN A 28 -5.00 13.30 -5.77
C ASN A 28 -4.47 11.88 -5.54
N CYS A 29 -4.25 11.11 -6.61
CA CYS A 29 -3.87 9.70 -6.55
C CYS A 29 -2.94 9.31 -7.71
N MET A 30 -1.76 8.83 -7.38
CA MET A 30 -0.76 8.34 -8.32
C MET A 30 -0.91 6.84 -8.52
N ARG A 31 -1.01 6.42 -9.78
CA ARG A 31 -0.84 5.02 -10.21
C ARG A 31 0.53 4.84 -10.87
N THR A 32 1.27 3.82 -10.46
CA THR A 32 2.55 3.47 -11.08
C THR A 32 2.59 1.98 -11.36
N ASP A 33 2.97 1.58 -12.57
CA ASP A 33 3.18 0.17 -12.88
C ASP A 33 4.37 -0.36 -12.09
N TYR A 34 4.13 -1.40 -11.30
CA TYR A 34 5.16 -2.07 -10.52
C TYR A 34 5.74 -3.22 -11.33
N ARG A 35 7.04 -3.17 -11.58
CA ARG A 35 7.78 -4.23 -12.29
C ARG A 35 9.08 -4.53 -11.54
N ARG A 36 9.46 -5.81 -11.49
CA ARG A 36 10.78 -6.26 -11.02
C ARG A 36 11.35 -7.31 -11.96
N LYS A 37 12.68 -7.38 -12.05
CA LYS A 37 13.39 -8.34 -12.91
C LYS A 37 13.03 -9.81 -12.61
N LYS A 38 12.78 -10.13 -11.33
CA LYS A 38 12.43 -11.49 -10.88
C LYS A 38 10.93 -11.82 -11.00
N LEU A 39 10.07 -10.82 -11.25
CA LEU A 39 8.62 -11.02 -11.32
C LEU A 39 8.24 -11.48 -12.74
N PRO A 40 7.51 -12.61 -12.91
CA PRO A 40 7.05 -13.05 -14.22
C PRO A 40 6.24 -11.97 -14.95
N GLU A 41 6.44 -11.81 -16.27
CA GLU A 41 5.83 -10.73 -17.06
C GLU A 41 4.30 -10.75 -17.09
N HIS A 42 3.67 -11.90 -16.82
CA HIS A 42 2.22 -12.02 -16.80
C HIS A 42 1.58 -11.37 -15.56
N PHE A 43 2.36 -11.11 -14.50
CA PHE A 43 1.90 -10.34 -13.35
C PHE A 43 1.90 -8.84 -13.67
N LYS A 44 0.71 -8.30 -13.86
CA LYS A 44 0.49 -6.86 -13.97
C LYS A 44 0.08 -6.33 -12.60
N ILE A 45 1.02 -5.65 -11.95
CA ILE A 45 0.81 -5.07 -10.61
C ILE A 45 0.91 -3.55 -10.73
N SER A 46 -0.02 -2.85 -10.07
CA SER A 46 -0.04 -1.39 -10.01
C SER A 46 0.08 -0.94 -8.56
N TYR A 47 1.02 -0.02 -8.31
CA TYR A 47 1.17 0.71 -7.07
C TYR A 47 0.25 1.93 -7.06
N TRP A 48 -0.46 2.12 -5.95
CA TRP A 48 -1.39 3.22 -5.73
C TRP A 48 -1.00 4.04 -4.51
N LYS A 49 -0.97 5.37 -4.66
CA LYS A 49 -0.65 6.31 -3.59
C LYS A 49 -1.44 7.60 -3.72
N PHE A 50 -2.16 7.98 -2.67
CA PHE A 50 -2.68 9.35 -2.54
C PHE A 50 -1.59 10.31 -2.03
N GLN A 51 -1.68 11.61 -2.35
CA GLN A 51 -0.82 12.59 -1.68
C GLN A 51 -1.13 12.64 -0.18
N ASP A 52 -0.10 12.83 0.65
CA ASP A 52 -0.18 12.75 2.11
C ASP A 52 -1.31 13.60 2.71
N LYS A 53 -1.52 14.81 2.18
CA LYS A 53 -2.59 15.73 2.61
C LYS A 53 -4.01 15.20 2.44
N PHE A 54 -4.25 14.20 1.59
CA PHE A 54 -5.59 13.66 1.35
C PHE A 54 -5.97 12.57 2.35
N TYR A 55 -5.01 11.92 3.02
CA TYR A 55 -5.32 10.86 3.99
C TYR A 55 -6.03 11.38 5.25
N GLN A 56 -6.02 12.69 5.50
CA GLN A 56 -6.83 13.30 6.56
C GLN A 56 -8.30 13.53 6.15
N ASN A 57 -8.62 13.45 4.86
CA ASN A 57 -9.96 13.71 4.34
C ASN A 57 -10.84 12.46 4.49
N LEU A 58 -12.14 12.67 4.67
CA LEU A 58 -13.12 11.58 4.65
C LEU A 58 -13.45 11.17 3.20
N GLY A 59 -13.79 9.89 3.00
CA GLY A 59 -14.34 9.39 1.74
C GLY A 59 -13.32 8.86 0.72
N LEU A 60 -12.05 8.68 1.10
CA LEU A 60 -11.09 8.02 0.21
C LEU A 60 -11.56 6.59 -0.12
N PRO A 61 -11.23 6.07 -1.31
CA PRO A 61 -11.46 4.66 -1.63
C PRO A 61 -10.83 3.71 -0.62
N ILE A 62 -9.64 4.10 -0.15
CA ILE A 62 -8.84 3.33 0.79
C ILE A 62 -7.78 4.25 1.43
N TYR A 63 -7.43 3.98 2.68
CA TYR A 63 -6.42 4.74 3.43
C TYR A 63 -5.09 4.00 3.58
N ALA A 64 -5.00 2.78 3.01
CA ALA A 64 -3.83 1.90 3.11
C ALA A 64 -2.64 2.45 2.32
N TYR A 65 -1.45 2.34 2.92
CA TYR A 65 -0.21 2.80 2.34
C TYR A 65 0.99 1.93 2.76
N PRO A 66 1.73 1.30 1.81
CA PRO A 66 1.49 1.26 0.36
C PRO A 66 0.28 0.37 -0.01
N LEU A 67 -0.28 0.57 -1.20
CA LEU A 67 -1.29 -0.32 -1.79
C LEU A 67 -0.81 -0.81 -3.15
N LEU A 68 -0.79 -2.13 -3.34
CA LEU A 68 -0.55 -2.74 -4.65
C LEU A 68 -1.74 -3.60 -5.05
N MET A 69 -2.24 -3.35 -6.25
CA MET A 69 -3.35 -4.07 -6.86
C MET A 69 -2.84 -4.90 -8.03
N GLY A 70 -3.45 -6.04 -8.26
CA GLY A 70 -3.14 -6.93 -9.38
C GLY A 70 -4.35 -7.73 -9.82
N LYS A 71 -4.08 -8.83 -10.51
CA LYS A 71 -5.09 -9.78 -10.96
C LYS A 71 -4.81 -11.17 -10.40
N ASP A 72 -5.87 -11.88 -10.02
CA ASP A 72 -5.80 -13.30 -9.65
C ASP A 72 -5.68 -14.22 -10.88
N GLU A 73 -5.64 -15.53 -10.65
CA GLU A 73 -5.58 -16.56 -11.71
C GLU A 73 -6.81 -16.54 -12.65
N PHE A 74 -7.93 -15.96 -12.21
CA PHE A 74 -9.19 -15.83 -12.95
C PHE A 74 -9.39 -14.43 -13.53
N ASN A 75 -8.36 -13.58 -13.50
CA ASN A 75 -8.39 -12.19 -13.96
C ASN A 75 -9.35 -11.25 -13.19
N ASN A 76 -9.71 -11.59 -11.95
CA ASN A 76 -10.40 -10.69 -11.04
C ASN A 76 -9.41 -9.70 -10.38
N ASP A 77 -9.90 -8.52 -10.00
CA ASP A 77 -9.12 -7.56 -9.22
C ASP A 77 -8.75 -8.15 -7.85
N GLN A 78 -7.48 -7.99 -7.45
CA GLN A 78 -6.96 -8.51 -6.20
C GLN A 78 -6.09 -7.46 -5.49
N ILE A 79 -6.17 -7.37 -4.16
CA ILE A 79 -5.19 -6.61 -3.38
C ILE A 79 -3.98 -7.52 -3.13
N ILE A 80 -2.86 -7.21 -3.77
CA ILE A 80 -1.63 -7.98 -3.64
C ILE A 80 -0.89 -7.59 -2.36
N VAL A 81 -0.79 -6.29 -2.10
CA VAL A 81 -0.17 -5.75 -0.88
C VAL A 81 -1.05 -4.67 -0.30
N ARG A 82 -1.35 -4.78 1.00
CA ARG A 82 -2.04 -3.76 1.77
C ARG A 82 -1.22 -3.36 2.99
N GLY A 83 -0.62 -2.18 2.94
CA GLY A 83 0.00 -1.57 4.11
C GLY A 83 -1.01 -1.06 5.13
N TYR A 84 -0.51 -0.54 6.24
CA TYR A 84 -1.34 0.10 7.26
C TYR A 84 -2.10 1.29 6.67
N ASN A 85 -3.21 1.65 7.32
CA ASN A 85 -3.79 2.97 7.05
C ASN A 85 -2.75 4.04 7.40
N LYS A 86 -2.63 5.09 6.58
CA LYS A 86 -1.79 6.25 6.90
C LYS A 86 -2.21 6.77 8.27
N PHE A 87 -1.24 6.82 9.18
CA PHE A 87 -1.36 7.41 10.49
C PHE A 87 -0.48 8.66 10.58
N PHE A 88 -0.75 9.46 11.60
CA PHE A 88 -0.14 10.75 11.84
C PHE A 88 0.37 10.79 13.29
N HIS A 89 1.33 11.65 13.56
CA HIS A 89 1.80 11.91 14.91
C HIS A 89 0.67 12.51 15.77
N ALA A 90 0.83 12.38 17.09
CA ALA A 90 -0.05 13.05 18.04
C ALA A 90 -0.05 14.56 17.78
N ASP A 91 -1.23 15.17 17.82
CA ASP A 91 -1.45 16.61 17.57
C ASP A 91 -1.02 17.11 16.16
N GLU A 92 -0.67 16.23 15.22
CA GLU A 92 -0.35 16.61 13.83
C GLU A 92 -1.60 17.06 13.06
N ILE A 93 -2.73 16.39 13.28
CA ILE A 93 -4.03 16.73 12.68
C ILE A 93 -5.12 16.76 13.75
N ALA A 94 -6.26 17.40 13.46
CA ALA A 94 -7.35 17.54 14.41
C ALA A 94 -7.80 16.19 15.01
N GLN A 95 -7.85 15.15 14.17
CA GLN A 95 -8.24 13.79 14.54
C GLN A 95 -7.25 13.10 15.49
N THR A 96 -5.96 13.47 15.47
CA THR A 96 -4.93 12.91 16.35
C THR A 96 -4.64 13.79 17.57
N SER A 97 -5.47 14.80 17.84
CA SER A 97 -5.39 15.55 19.09
C SER A 97 -5.73 14.66 20.29
N TRP A 98 -5.15 14.96 21.47
CA TRP A 98 -5.44 14.20 22.70
C TRP A 98 -6.93 14.15 23.03
N LYS A 99 -7.63 15.28 22.86
CA LYS A 99 -9.08 15.39 23.10
C LYS A 99 -9.86 14.44 22.18
N GLU A 100 -9.55 14.43 20.89
CA GLU A 100 -10.24 13.57 19.92
C GLU A 100 -9.88 12.10 20.11
N THR A 101 -8.61 11.80 20.39
CA THR A 101 -8.14 10.43 20.69
C THR A 101 -8.89 9.88 21.90
N GLN A 102 -8.99 10.64 23.00
CA GLN A 102 -9.71 10.23 24.20
C GLN A 102 -11.22 10.06 23.94
N ALA A 103 -11.82 10.91 23.11
CA ALA A 103 -13.25 10.89 22.83
C ALA A 103 -13.67 9.80 21.82
N LYS A 104 -12.80 9.45 20.86
CA LYS A 104 -13.15 8.61 19.69
C LYS A 104 -12.47 7.24 19.65
N THR A 105 -11.51 6.98 20.53
CA THR A 105 -10.84 5.67 20.60
C THR A 105 -11.16 4.96 21.91
N LYS A 106 -10.99 3.64 21.93
CA LYS A 106 -11.27 2.81 23.09
C LYS A 106 -10.14 1.80 23.25
N GLY A 107 -9.65 1.67 24.49
CA GLY A 107 -8.62 0.71 24.83
C GLY A 107 -9.12 -0.75 24.91
N PRO A 108 -8.22 -1.69 25.25
CA PRO A 108 -6.82 -1.45 25.65
C PRO A 108 -5.96 -0.89 24.51
N TYR A 109 -5.07 0.05 24.83
CA TYR A 109 -4.15 0.64 23.85
C TYR A 109 -2.89 -0.21 23.74
N GLU A 110 -2.57 -0.61 22.52
CA GLU A 110 -1.31 -1.28 22.20
C GLU A 110 -0.24 -0.24 21.88
N ILE A 111 0.93 -0.37 22.49
CA ILE A 111 2.08 0.50 22.24
C ILE A 111 3.23 -0.41 21.79
N SER A 112 3.70 -0.17 20.58
CA SER A 112 4.80 -0.91 19.96
C SER A 112 6.01 0.00 19.77
N GLY A 113 7.22 -0.57 19.80
CA GLY A 113 8.43 0.17 19.47
C GLY A 113 8.37 0.70 18.03
N ILE A 114 8.82 1.95 17.84
CA ILE A 114 8.99 2.52 16.50
C ILE A 114 10.45 2.32 16.12
N GLU A 115 10.70 1.25 15.36
CA GLU A 115 12.03 0.94 14.84
C GLU A 115 12.43 1.95 13.74
N ASP A 116 13.67 2.44 13.80
CA ASP A 116 14.22 3.37 12.81
C ASP A 116 14.83 2.59 11.64
N GLY A 117 14.06 2.46 10.56
CA GLY A 117 14.45 1.72 9.37
C GLY A 117 13.54 1.99 8.18
N CYS A 118 13.48 1.03 7.26
CA CYS A 118 12.57 1.07 6.13
C CYS A 118 11.49 -0.01 6.26
N THR A 119 10.24 0.33 5.95
CA THR A 119 9.14 -0.64 5.97
C THR A 119 9.26 -1.59 4.78
N ILE A 120 9.23 -2.89 5.07
CA ILE A 120 9.14 -3.97 4.09
C ILE A 120 7.81 -4.71 4.29
N LEU A 121 7.11 -4.98 3.20
CA LEU A 121 5.89 -5.77 3.16
C LEU A 121 6.13 -7.01 2.32
N ILE A 122 5.62 -8.14 2.80
CA ILE A 122 5.81 -9.45 2.18
C ILE A 122 4.41 -10.01 1.91
N SER A 123 4.19 -10.48 0.70
CA SER A 123 2.93 -11.08 0.25
C SER A 123 3.23 -12.25 -0.68
N ALA A 124 2.21 -13.05 -0.98
CA ALA A 124 2.29 -14.11 -1.97
C ALA A 124 1.32 -13.82 -3.11
N LEU A 125 1.75 -14.11 -4.33
CA LEU A 125 0.90 -14.10 -5.52
C LEU A 125 0.14 -15.42 -5.62
N TRP A 126 -0.85 -15.47 -6.51
CA TRP A 126 -1.73 -16.63 -6.66
C TRP A 126 -0.99 -17.92 -7.11
N ASP A 127 0.18 -17.79 -7.76
CA ASP A 127 1.03 -18.92 -8.14
C ASP A 127 2.01 -19.36 -7.04
N GLY A 128 1.97 -18.72 -5.87
CA GLY A 128 2.89 -18.95 -4.76
C GLY A 128 4.19 -18.13 -4.85
N THR A 129 4.36 -17.28 -5.86
CA THR A 129 5.52 -16.38 -5.95
C THR A 129 5.51 -15.40 -4.77
N LEU A 130 6.64 -15.35 -4.05
CA LEU A 130 6.84 -14.41 -2.95
C LEU A 130 7.13 -13.01 -3.49
N LEU A 131 6.35 -12.03 -3.04
CA LEU A 131 6.53 -10.64 -3.40
C LEU A 131 6.95 -9.82 -2.17
N VAL A 132 8.14 -9.23 -2.26
CA VAL A 132 8.69 -8.29 -1.25
C VAL A 132 8.63 -6.86 -1.80
N VAL A 133 8.04 -5.93 -1.07
CA VAL A 133 7.92 -4.51 -1.47
C VAL A 133 8.26 -3.58 -0.33
N SER A 134 8.74 -2.37 -0.63
CA SER A 134 8.96 -1.34 0.39
C SER A 134 7.78 -0.39 0.42
N LYS A 135 7.81 0.55 1.36
CA LYS A 135 6.84 1.64 1.44
C LYS A 135 6.76 2.50 0.16
N PHE A 136 7.90 2.68 -0.51
CA PHE A 136 8.03 3.50 -1.71
C PHE A 136 8.69 2.66 -2.81
N PRO A 137 7.90 1.82 -3.51
CA PRO A 137 8.40 1.04 -4.63
C PRO A 137 9.12 1.92 -5.65
N CYS A 138 10.40 1.67 -5.86
CA CYS A 138 11.22 2.42 -6.80
C CYS A 138 12.17 1.48 -7.55
N ASN A 139 12.46 1.82 -8.80
CA ASN A 139 13.54 1.21 -9.55
C ASN A 139 14.79 2.09 -9.35
N PRO A 140 15.76 1.66 -8.52
CA PRO A 140 16.92 2.48 -8.23
C PRO A 140 17.75 2.73 -9.50
N PRO A 141 18.24 3.97 -9.73
CA PRO A 141 19.25 4.22 -10.76
C PRO A 141 20.59 3.56 -10.39
N ASN A 142 21.35 3.14 -11.40
CA ASN A 142 22.76 2.73 -11.33
C ASN A 142 23.08 1.53 -10.41
N ASP A 143 22.42 0.38 -10.61
CA ASP A 143 22.71 -0.91 -9.93
C ASP A 143 22.76 -0.86 -8.39
N SER A 144 22.24 0.21 -7.77
CA SER A 144 22.12 0.29 -6.31
C SER A 144 21.04 -0.67 -5.82
N THR A 145 21.26 -1.30 -4.66
CA THR A 145 20.29 -2.24 -4.07
C THR A 145 19.11 -1.45 -3.52
N SER A 146 17.90 -1.75 -3.99
CA SER A 146 16.65 -1.19 -3.46
C SER A 146 16.35 -1.71 -2.04
N PRO A 147 15.56 -0.99 -1.23
CA PRO A 147 15.09 -1.49 0.06
C PRO A 147 14.39 -2.85 -0.04
N GLU A 148 13.62 -3.07 -1.10
CA GLU A 148 12.96 -4.33 -1.44
C GLU A 148 13.94 -5.48 -1.62
N GLU A 149 14.98 -5.27 -2.42
CA GLU A 149 16.00 -6.29 -2.69
C GLU A 149 16.82 -6.59 -1.44
N ALA A 150 17.13 -5.57 -0.64
CA ALA A 150 17.77 -5.77 0.66
C ALA A 150 16.86 -6.58 1.60
N GLY A 151 15.57 -6.22 1.66
CA GLY A 151 14.56 -6.93 2.44
C GLY A 151 14.40 -8.40 2.02
N GLU A 152 14.37 -8.66 0.72
CA GLU A 152 14.30 -10.02 0.17
C GLU A 152 15.54 -10.84 0.54
N ARG A 153 16.74 -10.28 0.41
CA ARG A 153 17.99 -10.94 0.84
C ARG A 153 18.01 -11.26 2.33
N TRP A 154 17.43 -10.40 3.17
CA TRP A 154 17.33 -10.65 4.61
C TRP A 154 16.29 -11.72 4.93
N LEU A 155 15.17 -11.72 4.21
CA LEU A 155 14.14 -12.74 4.33
C LEU A 155 14.68 -14.12 3.94
N GLU A 156 15.41 -14.22 2.83
CA GLU A 156 16.08 -15.45 2.39
C GLU A 156 17.07 -16.00 3.43
N LYS A 157 17.73 -15.13 4.22
CA LYS A 157 18.64 -15.55 5.31
C LYS A 157 17.92 -16.01 6.57
N GLN A 158 16.68 -15.57 6.77
CA GLN A 158 15.89 -15.89 7.96
C GLN A 158 15.15 -17.24 7.82
N LEU A 159 14.82 -17.62 6.57
CA LEU A 159 14.19 -18.90 6.22
C LEU A 159 15.20 -20.05 6.25
#